data_AF-W0V7R3-F1
#
_entry.id   AF-W0V7R3-F1
#
_cell.length_a   1.000
_cell.length_b   1.000
_cell.length_c   1.000
_cell.angle_alpha   90.00
_cell.angle_beta   90.00
_cell.angle_gamma   90.00
#
_symmetry.space_group_name_H-M   'P 1'
#
loop_
_entity.id
_entity.type
_entity.pdbx_description
1 polymer ?
#
loop_
_entity_poly.entity_id
_entity_poly.type
_entity_poly.pdbx_seq_one_letter_code
_entity_poly.pdbx_strand_id
1 'polypeptide(L)'
;MMTAILRVEREWQAIDSRKFGVGNISLANGTAYGKHKTHKSGLEVDIRPLRKDGLHVAVYWYNEEYDRTATARLIELFRVYTSVYKVLFNDPDIPFVHRFKDHDHHFHLELRT
;
A
#
# COMPACT_ATOMS: atom_id res chain seq x y z
N MET A 1 -13.11 -1.20 1.78
CA MET A 1 -11.79 -0.55 1.96
C MET A 1 -11.64 0.27 3.24
N MET A 2 -12.52 1.22 3.57
CA MET A 2 -12.29 2.14 4.72
C MET A 2 -12.04 1.46 6.05
N THR A 3 -12.84 0.47 6.43
CA THR A 3 -12.61 -0.28 7.67
C THR A 3 -11.25 -0.97 7.69
N ALA A 4 -10.77 -1.47 6.54
CA ALA A 4 -9.47 -2.12 6.42
C ALA A 4 -8.32 -1.14 6.67
N ILE A 5 -8.36 0.04 6.01
CA ILE A 5 -7.34 1.08 6.19
C ILE A 5 -7.33 1.59 7.64
N LEU A 6 -8.49 1.91 8.20
CA LEU A 6 -8.59 2.42 9.57
C LEU A 6 -8.16 1.36 10.60
N ARG A 7 -8.48 0.09 10.36
CA ARG A 7 -8.00 -1.01 11.21
C ARG A 7 -6.48 -1.11 11.16
N VAL A 8 -5.88 -1.13 9.97
CA VAL A 8 -4.43 -1.25 9.84
C VAL A 8 -3.70 -0.04 10.42
N GLU A 9 -4.21 1.18 10.19
CA GLU A 9 -3.65 2.39 10.80
C GLU A 9 -3.67 2.34 12.32
N ARG A 10 -4.75 1.84 12.94
CA ARG A 10 -4.81 1.65 14.39
C ARG A 10 -3.68 0.72 14.89
N GLU A 11 -3.46 -0.41 14.22
CA GLU A 11 -2.43 -1.38 14.62
C GLU A 11 -1.02 -0.86 14.32
N TRP A 12 -0.86 -0.12 13.22
CA TRP A 12 0.40 0.52 12.85
C TRP A 12 0.84 1.55 13.90
N GLN A 13 -0.07 2.40 14.36
CA GLN A 13 0.21 3.42 15.38
C GLN A 13 0.60 2.85 16.75
N ALA A 14 0.33 1.57 17.02
CA ALA A 14 0.79 0.92 18.23
C ALA A 14 2.28 0.54 18.17
N ILE A 15 2.88 0.48 16.97
CA ILE A 15 4.26 -0.01 16.77
C ILE A 15 5.18 0.99 16.08
N ASP A 16 4.64 2.02 15.43
CA ASP A 16 5.40 3.03 14.70
C ASP A 16 4.66 4.37 14.74
N SER A 17 5.39 5.46 14.99
CA SER A 17 4.82 6.81 15.09
C SER A 17 4.63 7.49 13.73
N ARG A 18 5.28 7.01 12.67
CA ARG A 18 5.19 7.56 11.32
C ARG A 18 3.81 7.26 10.71
N LYS A 19 3.36 8.10 9.78
CA LYS A 19 2.13 7.85 9.00
C LYS A 19 2.47 7.25 7.64
N PHE A 20 1.73 6.23 7.22
CA PHE A 20 1.77 5.78 5.83
C PHE A 20 0.82 6.61 4.96
N GLY A 21 1.14 6.73 3.67
CA GLY A 21 0.32 7.49 2.73
C GLY A 21 -0.74 6.61 2.07
N VAL A 22 -2.00 7.00 2.12
CA VAL A 22 -3.07 6.38 1.33
C VAL A 22 -3.21 7.13 0.01
N GLY A 23 -3.00 6.42 -1.09
CA GLY A 23 -3.14 6.91 -2.45
C GLY A 23 -4.52 6.62 -3.02
N ASN A 24 -4.52 6.18 -4.27
CA ASN A 24 -5.74 5.95 -5.02
C ASN A 24 -6.55 4.74 -4.52
N ILE A 25 -7.88 4.87 -4.44
CA ILE A 25 -8.79 3.76 -4.08
C ILE A 25 -9.76 3.46 -5.22
N SER A 26 -10.78 4.30 -5.38
CA SER A 26 -11.69 4.30 -6.51
C SER A 26 -12.34 5.67 -6.58
N LEU A 27 -12.68 6.12 -7.78
CA LEU A 27 -13.58 7.26 -7.90
C LEU A 27 -15.00 6.86 -7.47
N ALA A 28 -15.82 7.87 -7.18
CA ALA A 28 -17.24 7.66 -6.97
C ALA A 28 -17.85 6.89 -8.17
N ASN A 29 -18.72 5.94 -7.86
CA ASN A 29 -19.39 5.06 -8.82
C ASN A 29 -18.44 4.18 -9.66
N GLY A 30 -17.18 4.00 -9.25
CA GLY A 30 -16.23 3.12 -9.94
C GLY A 30 -15.79 3.62 -11.31
N THR A 31 -15.89 4.93 -11.54
CA THR A 31 -15.54 5.55 -12.82
C THR A 31 -14.06 5.34 -13.14
N ALA A 32 -13.75 4.92 -14.36
CA ALA A 32 -12.37 4.74 -14.81
C ALA A 32 -11.63 6.09 -14.82
N TYR A 33 -10.36 6.09 -14.41
CA TYR A 33 -9.54 7.31 -14.44
C TYR A 33 -8.08 7.00 -14.76
N GLY A 34 -7.49 7.88 -15.57
CA GLY A 34 -6.09 7.83 -15.94
C GLY A 34 -5.69 6.48 -16.56
N LYS A 35 -4.52 5.98 -16.14
CA LYS A 35 -3.94 4.73 -16.64
C LYS A 35 -4.30 3.50 -15.78
N HIS A 36 -5.04 3.68 -14.69
CA HIS A 36 -5.38 2.58 -13.78
C HIS A 36 -6.49 1.72 -14.41
N LYS A 37 -6.15 0.48 -14.78
CA LYS A 37 -7.12 -0.48 -15.34
C LYS A 37 -8.06 -1.03 -14.25
N THR A 38 -7.57 -1.11 -13.01
CA THR A 38 -8.27 -1.51 -11.77
C THR A 38 -8.80 -0.26 -11.04
N HIS A 39 -9.12 -0.34 -9.73
CA HIS A 39 -9.61 0.77 -8.88
C HIS A 39 -11.05 1.19 -9.16
N LYS A 40 -11.94 0.23 -9.40
CA LYS A 40 -13.35 0.50 -9.72
C LYS A 40 -14.31 -0.03 -8.66
N SER A 41 -13.90 -1.08 -7.94
CA SER A 41 -14.77 -1.76 -6.99
C SER A 41 -14.79 -1.12 -5.61
N GLY A 42 -13.80 -0.28 -5.31
CA GLY A 42 -13.56 0.21 -3.96
C GLY A 42 -12.95 -0.85 -3.03
N LEU A 43 -12.39 -1.93 -3.61
CA LEU A 43 -11.64 -2.98 -2.92
C LEU A 43 -10.15 -2.93 -3.21
N GLU A 44 -9.71 -1.98 -4.04
CA GLU A 44 -8.31 -1.76 -4.35
C GLU A 44 -7.79 -0.45 -3.74
N VAL A 45 -6.52 -0.42 -3.30
CA VAL A 45 -5.87 0.78 -2.78
C VAL A 45 -4.38 0.79 -3.07
N ASP A 46 -3.85 1.95 -3.46
CA ASP A 46 -2.42 2.20 -3.54
C ASP A 46 -1.93 2.81 -2.23
N ILE A 47 -0.84 2.29 -1.67
CA ILE A 47 -0.24 2.78 -0.43
C ILE A 47 1.22 3.18 -0.71
N ARG A 48 1.60 4.35 -0.20
CA ARG A 48 2.97 4.84 -0.28
C ARG A 48 3.89 4.00 0.63
N PRO A 49 5.06 3.54 0.15
CA PRO A 49 6.02 2.85 1.00
C PRO A 49 6.58 3.79 2.08
N LEU A 50 7.10 3.22 3.16
CA LEU A 50 7.61 4.03 4.27
C LEU A 50 8.96 4.64 3.93
N ARG A 51 9.18 5.83 4.48
CA ARG A 51 10.47 6.50 4.48
C ARG A 51 11.10 6.44 5.87
N LYS A 52 12.42 6.33 5.93
CA LYS A 52 13.21 6.36 7.16
C LYS A 52 13.03 7.70 7.88
N ASP A 53 13.05 8.80 7.13
CA ASP A 53 12.86 10.16 7.63
C ASP A 53 11.41 10.51 8.04
N GLY A 54 10.45 9.63 7.78
CA GLY A 54 9.04 9.85 8.11
C GLY A 54 8.36 10.96 7.29
N LEU A 55 9.00 11.54 6.28
CA LEU A 55 8.42 12.61 5.48
C LEU A 55 7.25 12.13 4.63
N HIS A 56 6.28 13.01 4.42
CA HIS A 56 5.07 12.69 3.66
C HIS A 56 5.23 12.95 2.15
N VAL A 57 6.34 12.48 1.57
CA VAL A 57 6.69 12.65 0.16
C VAL A 57 6.93 11.31 -0.53
N ALA A 58 6.91 11.28 -1.86
CA ALA A 58 7.12 10.05 -2.63
C ALA A 58 8.48 9.39 -2.33
N VAL A 59 8.55 8.08 -2.50
CA VAL A 59 9.78 7.29 -2.37
C VAL A 59 9.68 6.06 -3.28
N TYR A 60 10.77 5.74 -3.95
CA TYR A 60 10.94 4.49 -4.71
C TYR A 60 11.68 3.47 -3.86
N TRP A 61 11.40 2.18 -4.03
CA TRP A 61 12.03 1.12 -3.22
C TRP A 61 13.57 1.08 -3.31
N TYR A 62 14.16 1.64 -4.36
CA TYR A 62 15.62 1.74 -4.54
C TYR A 62 16.20 3.07 -4.03
N ASN A 63 15.41 3.94 -3.41
CA ASN A 63 15.93 5.17 -2.80
C ASN A 63 16.57 4.87 -1.44
N GLU A 64 17.58 5.65 -1.06
CA GLU A 64 18.24 5.53 0.24
C GLU A 64 17.26 5.75 1.41
N GLU A 65 16.32 6.68 1.23
CA GLU A 65 15.31 7.03 2.24
C GLU A 65 14.21 5.97 2.40
N TYR A 66 14.15 4.97 1.54
CA TYR A 66 13.15 3.90 1.63
C TYR A 66 13.39 3.01 2.86
N ASP A 67 12.35 2.83 3.66
CA ASP A 67 12.36 1.89 4.78
C ASP A 67 11.67 0.58 4.38
N ARG A 68 12.50 -0.36 3.92
CA ARG A 68 12.06 -1.71 3.54
C ARG A 68 11.41 -2.45 4.68
N THR A 69 12.05 -2.46 5.85
CA THR A 69 11.59 -3.23 7.00
C THR A 69 10.20 -2.74 7.45
N ALA A 70 10.03 -1.42 7.55
CA ALA A 70 8.74 -0.83 7.88
C ALA A 70 7.67 -1.09 6.82
N THR A 71 8.04 -1.03 5.53
CA THR A 71 7.12 -1.33 4.43
C THR A 71 6.67 -2.79 4.43
N ALA A 72 7.60 -3.73 4.63
CA ALA A 72 7.28 -5.15 4.75
C ALA A 72 6.35 -5.40 5.95
N ARG A 73 6.61 -4.75 7.08
CA ARG A 73 5.76 -4.84 8.27
C ARG A 73 4.37 -4.27 8.04
N LEU A 74 4.25 -3.15 7.34
CA LEU A 74 2.95 -2.57 6.98
C LEU A 74 2.15 -3.51 6.07
N ILE A 75 2.79 -4.10 5.05
CA ILE A 75 2.16 -5.09 4.17
C ILE A 75 1.69 -6.31 4.98
N GLU A 76 2.48 -6.77 5.94
CA GLU A 76 2.10 -7.84 6.85
C GLU A 76 0.86 -7.49 7.67
N LEU A 77 0.77 -6.28 8.24
CA LEU A 77 -0.42 -5.84 8.97
C LEU A 77 -1.68 -5.87 8.09
N PHE A 78 -1.58 -5.42 6.83
CA PHE A 78 -2.69 -5.56 5.89
C PHE A 78 -3.08 -7.03 5.70
N ARG A 79 -2.12 -7.94 5.51
CA ARG A 79 -2.40 -9.38 5.34
C ARG A 79 -2.98 -10.05 6.59
N VAL A 80 -2.60 -9.60 7.79
CA VAL A 80 -3.07 -10.15 9.06
C VAL A 80 -4.48 -9.67 9.38
N TYR A 81 -4.77 -8.38 9.18
CA TYR A 81 -6.01 -7.75 9.64
C TYR A 81 -7.07 -7.57 8.56
N THR A 82 -6.77 -7.92 7.31
CA THR A 82 -7.66 -7.72 6.18
C THR A 82 -7.59 -8.91 5.23
N SER A 83 -8.66 -9.14 4.45
CA SER A 83 -8.71 -10.27 3.52
C SER A 83 -8.00 -9.93 2.20
N VAL A 84 -6.67 -9.81 2.25
CA VAL A 84 -5.84 -9.48 1.08
C VAL A 84 -5.91 -10.61 0.05
N TYR A 85 -6.30 -10.25 -1.17
CA TYR A 85 -6.23 -11.11 -2.34
C TYR A 85 -4.88 -11.00 -3.05
N LYS A 86 -4.40 -9.77 -3.27
CA LYS A 86 -3.18 -9.51 -4.04
C LYS A 86 -2.43 -8.30 -3.50
N VAL A 87 -1.10 -8.36 -3.59
CA VAL A 87 -0.20 -7.22 -3.40
C VAL A 87 0.68 -7.08 -4.63
N LEU A 88 0.67 -5.92 -5.29
CA LEU A 88 1.62 -5.59 -6.35
C LEU A 88 2.65 -4.60 -5.83
N PHE A 89 3.93 -4.96 -5.88
CA PHE A 89 5.04 -4.09 -5.49
C PHE A 89 6.36 -4.61 -6.08
N ASN A 90 7.27 -3.70 -6.42
CA ASN A 90 8.49 -4.07 -7.15
C ASN A 90 9.73 -4.29 -6.30
N ASP A 91 9.69 -4.05 -4.98
CA ASP A 91 10.82 -4.41 -4.12
C ASP A 91 11.04 -5.94 -4.15
N PRO A 92 12.17 -6.42 -4.69
CA PRO A 92 12.41 -7.86 -4.87
C PRO A 92 12.59 -8.61 -3.53
N ASP A 93 12.86 -7.88 -2.45
CA ASP A 93 13.24 -8.49 -1.16
C ASP A 93 12.07 -8.55 -0.17
N ILE A 94 10.88 -8.06 -0.54
CA ILE A 94 9.66 -8.24 0.26
C ILE A 94 8.93 -9.51 -0.19
N PRO A 95 8.65 -10.47 0.72
CA PRO A 95 7.90 -11.66 0.35
C PRO A 95 6.42 -11.33 0.09
N PHE A 96 5.74 -12.21 -0.66
CA PHE A 96 4.29 -12.15 -0.93
C PHE A 96 3.81 -10.97 -1.79
N VAL A 97 4.73 -10.23 -2.43
CA VAL A 97 4.41 -9.23 -3.44
C VAL A 97 4.60 -9.79 -4.84
N HIS A 98 3.81 -9.30 -5.79
CA HIS A 98 3.98 -9.59 -7.20
C HIS A 98 4.50 -8.35 -7.92
N ARG A 99 5.60 -8.50 -8.65
CA ARG A 99 6.13 -7.41 -9.47
C ARG A 99 5.16 -7.09 -10.60
N PHE A 100 4.94 -5.80 -10.82
CA PHE A 100 4.10 -5.31 -11.91
C PHE A 100 4.62 -3.96 -12.39
N LYS A 101 4.39 -3.65 -13.67
CA LYS A 101 4.86 -2.40 -14.26
C LYS A 101 4.33 -1.20 -13.46
N ASP A 102 5.19 -0.21 -13.23
CA ASP A 102 4.89 1.06 -12.55
C ASP A 102 4.60 0.97 -11.03
N HIS A 103 5.00 -0.12 -10.36
CA HIS A 103 4.79 -0.33 -8.90
C HIS A 103 6.08 -0.17 -8.08
N ASP A 104 6.96 0.75 -8.47
CA ASP A 104 8.23 1.00 -7.78
C ASP A 104 8.11 1.99 -6.62
N HIS A 105 7.04 2.79 -6.57
CA HIS A 105 6.84 3.89 -5.62
C HIS A 105 5.53 3.81 -4.82
N HIS A 106 4.81 2.70 -4.94
CA HIS A 106 3.60 2.37 -4.19
C HIS A 106 3.37 0.87 -4.26
N PHE A 107 2.78 0.30 -3.22
CA PHE A 107 2.23 -1.04 -3.30
C PHE A 107 0.72 -0.98 -3.47
N HIS A 108 0.22 -1.73 -4.44
CA HIS A 108 -1.20 -1.87 -4.71
C HIS A 108 -1.74 -3.06 -3.93
N LEU A 109 -2.81 -2.85 -3.17
CA LEU A 109 -3.55 -3.88 -2.47
C LEU A 109 -4.90 -4.11 -3.12
N GLU A 110 -5.26 -5.38 -3.28
CA GLU A 110 -6.58 -5.82 -3.69
C GLU A 110 -7.16 -6.71 -2.58
N LEU A 111 -8.36 -6.40 -2.10
CA LEU A 111 -9.08 -7.21 -1.11
C LEU A 111 -9.99 -8.23 -1.79
N ARG A 112 -10.24 -9.35 -1.11
CA ARG A 112 -11.26 -10.32 -1.52
C ARG A 112 -12.67 -9.71 -1.40
N THR A 113 -13.53 -10.09 -2.34
CA THR A 113 -14.98 -9.90 -2.28
C THR A 113 -15.61 -10.83 -1.27
#